data_AF-A0A0C9UBY4-F1
#
_entry.id   AF-A0A0C9UBY4-F1
#
_cell.length_a   1.000
_cell.length_b   1.000
_cell.length_c   1.000
_cell.angle_alpha   90.00
_cell.angle_beta   90.00
_cell.angle_gamma   90.00
#
_symmetry.space_group_name_H-M   'P 1'
#
loop_
_entity.id
_entity.type
_entity.pdbx_description
1 polymer ?
#
loop_
_entity_poly.entity_id
_entity_poly.type
_entity_poly.pdbx_seq_one_letter_code
_entity_poly.pdbx_strand_id
1 'polypeptide(L)'
;MKAFTQLFAIATVVVCALSKPVAKAACPKGALVSSKTLTLSDGRTVVQATHACDGAVAAREELFPRTLSTVNICGLSCTTSCSNVTGILPPISDDCSAISAALQIFAGDLTSSTVVVQPSHLTSLSSGTCEFFLQNTGKAPVQECWTDFSTHGTVAGAACFPPNQPFFPEGLCTGAAGTWAVGSTHS
;
A
#
# COMPACT_ATOMS: atom_id res chain seq x y z
N MET A 1 -43.42 -8.79 -48.03
CA MET A 1 -42.56 -9.62 -47.17
C MET A 1 -41.10 -9.43 -47.57
N LYS A 2 -40.36 -8.51 -46.93
CA LYS A 2 -38.87 -8.48 -46.94
C LYS A 2 -38.43 -7.87 -45.61
N ALA A 3 -37.91 -8.72 -44.73
CA ALA A 3 -37.44 -8.35 -43.40
C ALA A 3 -36.01 -7.78 -43.50
N PHE A 4 -35.79 -6.64 -42.86
CA PHE A 4 -34.47 -6.02 -42.70
C PHE A 4 -33.93 -6.43 -41.33
N THR A 5 -32.85 -7.21 -41.30
CA THR A 5 -32.15 -7.60 -40.08
C THR A 5 -30.84 -6.82 -40.04
N GLN A 6 -30.73 -5.81 -39.18
CA GLN A 6 -29.47 -5.12 -38.90
C GLN A 6 -28.79 -5.77 -37.68
N LEU A 7 -27.62 -6.36 -37.90
CA LEU A 7 -26.69 -6.75 -36.83
C LEU A 7 -25.92 -5.50 -36.38
N PHE A 8 -26.03 -5.14 -35.10
CA PHE A 8 -25.10 -4.23 -34.44
C PHE A 8 -23.97 -5.06 -33.80
N ALA A 9 -22.76 -4.95 -34.34
CA ALA A 9 -21.55 -5.47 -33.72
C ALA A 9 -21.05 -4.44 -32.71
N ILE A 10 -21.14 -4.76 -31.41
CA ILE A 10 -20.60 -3.93 -30.32
C ILE A 10 -19.12 -4.33 -30.15
N ALA A 11 -18.21 -3.43 -30.52
CA ALA A 11 -16.78 -3.57 -30.26
C ALA A 11 -16.48 -3.09 -28.84
N THR A 12 -16.22 -4.00 -27.91
CA THR A 12 -15.67 -3.69 -26.59
C THR A 12 -14.22 -3.25 -26.70
N VAL A 13 -13.97 -1.95 -26.52
CA VAL A 13 -12.63 -1.40 -26.36
C VAL A 13 -12.17 -1.67 -24.92
N VAL A 14 -11.29 -2.64 -24.75
CA VAL A 14 -10.55 -2.83 -23.50
C VAL A 14 -9.46 -1.75 -23.45
N VAL A 15 -9.75 -0.65 -22.74
CA VAL A 15 -8.74 0.36 -22.41
C VAL A 15 -7.86 -0.20 -21.30
N CYS A 16 -6.76 -0.85 -21.66
CA CYS A 16 -5.65 -1.05 -20.73
C CYS A 16 -5.02 0.33 -20.48
N ALA A 17 -5.50 1.02 -19.43
CA ALA A 17 -4.79 2.17 -18.89
C ALA A 17 -3.43 1.68 -18.39
N LEU A 18 -2.39 1.86 -19.21
CA LEU A 18 -1.00 1.75 -18.81
C LEU A 18 -0.67 2.94 -17.91
N SER A 19 -1.13 2.88 -16.67
CA SER A 19 -0.64 3.72 -15.60
C SER A 19 0.84 3.40 -15.43
N LYS A 20 1.72 4.31 -15.83
CA LYS A 20 3.16 4.19 -15.55
C LYS A 20 3.31 3.99 -14.03
N PRO A 21 4.12 3.03 -13.55
CA PRO A 21 4.36 2.90 -12.12
C PRO A 21 5.03 4.19 -11.66
N VAL A 22 4.32 4.98 -10.85
CA VAL A 22 4.92 6.10 -10.13
C VAL A 22 5.94 5.48 -9.19
N ALA A 23 7.20 5.94 -9.29
CA ALA A 23 8.24 5.59 -8.34
C ALA A 23 7.77 6.01 -6.94
N LYS A 24 7.46 5.05 -6.08
CA LYS A 24 7.11 5.37 -4.69
C LYS A 24 8.34 5.87 -3.97
N ALA A 25 8.19 6.93 -3.18
CA ALA A 25 9.32 7.49 -2.45
C ALA A 25 9.96 6.49 -1.44
N ALA A 26 9.17 5.55 -0.91
CA ALA A 26 9.68 4.42 -0.13
C ALA A 26 10.35 3.31 -0.99
N CYS A 27 10.01 3.23 -2.29
CA CYS A 27 10.43 2.17 -3.21
C CYS A 27 10.66 2.72 -4.64
N PRO A 28 11.71 3.55 -4.85
CA PRO A 28 11.81 4.42 -6.04
C PRO A 28 11.97 3.67 -7.37
N LYS A 29 12.36 2.40 -7.32
CA LYS A 29 12.51 1.52 -8.48
C LYS A 29 11.71 0.23 -8.32
N GLY A 30 10.66 0.28 -7.51
CA GLY A 30 9.82 -0.88 -7.21
C GLY A 30 9.15 -1.47 -8.44
N ALA A 31 9.41 -2.74 -8.73
CA ALA A 31 8.68 -3.48 -9.75
C ALA A 31 7.32 -3.91 -9.19
N LEU A 32 6.23 -3.62 -9.91
CA LEU A 32 4.89 -4.08 -9.53
C LEU A 32 4.83 -5.60 -9.62
N VAL A 33 4.51 -6.25 -8.51
CA VAL A 33 4.36 -7.72 -8.40
C VAL A 33 2.90 -8.12 -8.55
N SER A 34 2.01 -7.40 -7.87
CA SER A 34 0.56 -7.64 -7.93
C SER A 34 -0.21 -6.36 -7.68
N SER A 35 -1.42 -6.28 -8.22
CA SER A 35 -2.35 -5.19 -7.98
C SER A 35 -3.79 -5.72 -7.93
N LYS A 36 -4.60 -5.12 -7.06
CA LYS A 36 -6.02 -5.42 -6.90
C LYS A 36 -6.75 -4.11 -6.62
N THR A 37 -7.89 -3.91 -7.28
CA THR A 37 -8.76 -2.77 -7.02
C THR A 37 -9.95 -3.21 -6.17
N LEU A 38 -10.25 -2.45 -5.14
CA LEU A 38 -11.47 -2.55 -4.35
C LEU A 38 -12.32 -1.31 -4.60
N THR A 39 -13.60 -1.51 -4.88
CA THR A 39 -14.58 -0.41 -4.97
C THR A 39 -15.39 -0.38 -3.68
N LEU A 40 -15.42 0.78 -3.03
CA LEU A 40 -16.19 1.02 -1.82
C LEU A 40 -17.67 1.28 -2.17
N SER A 41 -18.55 1.18 -1.17
CA SER A 41 -19.99 1.41 -1.34
C SER A 41 -20.35 2.84 -1.78
N ASP A 42 -19.48 3.81 -1.54
CA ASP A 42 -19.61 5.20 -1.99
C ASP A 42 -19.08 5.45 -3.41
N GLY A 43 -18.61 4.41 -4.10
CA GLY A 43 -18.08 4.48 -5.46
C GLY A 43 -16.60 4.82 -5.55
N ARG A 44 -15.92 5.16 -4.45
CA ARG A 44 -14.47 5.38 -4.46
C ARG A 44 -13.71 4.07 -4.66
N THR A 45 -12.53 4.16 -5.26
CA THR A 45 -11.69 3.00 -5.54
C THR A 45 -10.41 3.06 -4.74
N VAL A 46 -10.08 1.96 -4.07
CA VAL A 46 -8.78 1.76 -3.41
C VAL A 46 -7.98 0.74 -4.22
N VAL A 47 -6.77 1.12 -4.62
CA VAL A 47 -5.85 0.23 -5.34
C VAL A 47 -4.84 -0.33 -4.36
N GLN A 48 -4.94 -1.62 -4.09
CA GLN A 48 -3.92 -2.36 -3.35
C GLN A 48 -2.83 -2.80 -4.32
N ALA A 49 -1.57 -2.47 -4.05
CA ALA A 49 -0.44 -2.87 -4.90
C ALA A 49 0.71 -3.42 -4.06
N THR A 50 1.41 -4.41 -4.60
CA THR A 50 2.65 -4.94 -4.01
C THR A 50 3.79 -4.69 -4.97
N HIS A 51 4.88 -4.14 -4.44
CA HIS A 51 6.08 -3.82 -5.19
C HIS A 51 7.27 -4.58 -4.60
N ALA A 52 8.12 -5.13 -5.46
CA ALA A 52 9.45 -5.60 -5.12
C ALA A 52 10.43 -4.42 -5.27
N CYS A 53 11.06 -4.00 -4.18
CA CYS A 53 12.00 -2.88 -4.18
C CYS A 53 13.41 -3.33 -4.57
N ASP A 54 14.17 -2.44 -5.21
CA ASP A 54 15.57 -2.68 -5.55
C ASP A 54 16.36 -3.08 -4.28
N GLY A 55 16.82 -4.33 -4.26
CA GLY A 55 17.23 -5.03 -3.04
C GLY A 55 16.59 -6.42 -2.90
N ALA A 56 15.52 -6.71 -3.65
CA ALA A 56 15.01 -8.06 -3.91
C ALA A 56 15.93 -8.85 -4.87
N VAL A 57 17.24 -8.65 -4.76
CA VAL A 57 18.24 -9.48 -5.44
C VAL A 57 17.92 -10.89 -4.99
N ALA A 58 17.52 -11.74 -5.94
CA ALA A 58 17.38 -13.17 -5.73
C ALA A 58 18.59 -13.60 -4.92
N ALA A 59 18.34 -14.05 -3.68
CA ALA A 59 19.36 -14.61 -2.83
C ALA A 59 20.08 -15.66 -3.68
N ARG A 60 21.31 -15.35 -4.09
CA ARG A 60 22.19 -16.30 -4.73
C ARG A 60 22.55 -17.29 -3.62
N GLU A 61 21.71 -18.31 -3.52
CA GLU A 61 21.92 -19.62 -2.91
C GLU A 61 23.23 -19.74 -2.13
N GLU A 62 23.23 -19.29 -0.88
CA GLU A 62 24.14 -19.86 0.11
C GLU A 62 23.43 -21.09 0.67
N LEU A 63 23.88 -22.25 0.19
CA LEU A 63 23.76 -23.68 0.58
C LEU A 63 22.87 -24.19 1.74
N PHE A 64 22.08 -23.36 2.43
CA PHE A 64 20.97 -23.75 3.30
C PHE A 64 19.91 -22.63 3.27
N PRO A 65 18.72 -22.82 2.65
CA PRO A 65 17.65 -21.86 2.75
C PRO A 65 17.10 -21.90 4.17
N ARG A 66 17.70 -21.16 5.10
CA ARG A 66 17.08 -20.91 6.39
C ARG A 66 15.97 -19.89 6.12
N THR A 67 14.79 -20.39 5.76
CA THR A 67 13.57 -19.58 5.70
C THR A 67 13.41 -18.93 7.06
N LEU A 68 13.61 -17.61 7.12
CA LEU A 68 13.40 -16.88 8.35
C LEU A 68 11.92 -16.92 8.68
N SER A 69 11.59 -17.21 9.94
CA SER A 69 10.21 -17.20 10.41
C SER A 69 9.61 -15.81 10.23
N THR A 70 8.37 -15.76 9.76
CA THR A 70 7.59 -14.53 9.64
C THR A 70 7.56 -13.78 10.97
N VAL A 71 7.88 -12.49 10.93
CA VAL A 71 7.80 -11.60 12.08
C VAL A 71 6.39 -11.04 12.13
N ASN A 72 5.64 -11.40 13.17
CA ASN A 72 4.32 -10.82 13.43
C ASN A 72 4.49 -9.46 14.12
N ILE A 73 3.94 -8.41 13.51
CA ILE A 73 3.98 -7.04 14.02
C ILE A 73 2.61 -6.52 14.47
N CYS A 74 1.58 -7.37 14.48
CA CYS A 74 0.29 -7.01 15.05
C CYS A 74 0.44 -6.56 16.52
N GLY A 75 -0.22 -5.48 16.90
CA GLY A 75 -0.24 -4.89 18.23
C GLY A 75 1.06 -4.23 18.67
N LEU A 76 2.09 -4.21 17.82
CA LEU A 76 3.35 -3.54 18.14
C LEU A 76 3.22 -2.03 17.95
N SER A 77 3.77 -1.25 18.88
CA SER A 77 3.91 0.19 18.72
C SER A 77 5.05 0.57 17.77
N CYS A 78 5.01 1.79 17.26
CA CYS A 78 6.05 2.37 16.42
C CYS A 78 6.44 3.78 16.88
N THR A 79 7.56 4.27 16.37
CA THR A 79 7.97 5.67 16.50
C THR A 79 7.61 6.43 15.24
N THR A 80 6.96 7.59 15.40
CA THR A 80 6.56 8.43 14.26
C THR A 80 7.67 9.38 13.82
N SER A 81 7.82 9.57 12.51
CA SER A 81 8.70 10.59 11.91
C SER A 81 8.07 11.19 10.66
N CYS A 82 8.50 12.39 10.28
CA CYS A 82 7.97 13.11 9.12
C CYS A 82 9.04 13.27 8.04
N SER A 83 8.62 13.26 6.77
CA SER A 83 9.50 13.29 5.59
C SER A 83 8.91 14.16 4.48
N ASN A 84 9.78 14.77 3.67
CA ASN A 84 9.41 15.56 2.51
C ASN A 84 9.78 14.88 1.17
N VAL A 85 10.05 13.58 1.18
CA VAL A 85 10.57 12.85 0.01
C VAL A 85 9.47 12.57 -1.02
N THR A 86 8.21 12.47 -0.60
CA THR A 86 7.08 12.03 -1.45
C THR A 86 6.36 13.17 -2.17
N GLY A 87 6.70 14.43 -1.91
CA GLY A 87 6.01 15.56 -2.53
C GLY A 87 6.19 16.88 -1.78
N ILE A 88 5.24 17.80 -1.98
CA ILE A 88 5.22 19.12 -1.31
C ILE A 88 4.00 19.26 -0.41
N LEU A 89 2.89 18.60 -0.77
CA LEU A 89 1.61 18.75 -0.08
C LEU A 89 1.23 17.45 0.65
N PRO A 90 0.70 17.53 1.87
CA PRO A 90 0.01 16.43 2.53
C PRO A 90 -1.17 15.91 1.69
N PRO A 91 -1.52 14.62 1.80
CA PRO A 91 -2.72 14.08 1.18
C PRO A 91 -3.99 14.67 1.80
N ILE A 92 -5.09 14.58 1.06
CA ILE A 92 -6.42 14.97 1.55
C ILE A 92 -6.92 13.93 2.56
N SER A 93 -7.41 14.38 3.72
CA SER A 93 -7.89 13.50 4.80
C SER A 93 -8.99 12.53 4.34
N ASP A 94 -9.90 13.01 3.50
CA ASP A 94 -11.01 12.22 2.98
C ASP A 94 -10.53 11.06 2.10
N ASP A 95 -9.45 11.26 1.35
CA ASP A 95 -8.83 10.21 0.55
C ASP A 95 -8.18 9.13 1.44
N CYS A 96 -7.51 9.53 2.52
CA CYS A 96 -6.96 8.59 3.50
C CYS A 96 -8.05 7.84 4.28
N SER A 97 -9.23 8.45 4.48
CA SER A 97 -10.38 7.78 5.09
C SER A 97 -10.91 6.64 4.23
N ALA A 98 -10.85 6.75 2.89
CA ALA A 98 -11.23 5.68 1.97
C ALA A 98 -10.33 4.45 2.15
N ILE A 99 -9.03 4.67 2.29
CA ILE A 99 -8.06 3.59 2.55
C ILE A 99 -8.33 2.92 3.89
N SER A 100 -8.60 3.70 4.94
CA SER A 100 -8.97 3.16 6.25
C SER A 100 -10.23 2.30 6.18
N ALA A 101 -11.25 2.73 5.43
CA ALA A 101 -12.45 1.94 5.19
C ALA A 101 -12.17 0.64 4.41
N ALA A 102 -11.31 0.67 3.41
CA ALA A 102 -10.87 -0.53 2.70
C ALA A 102 -10.13 -1.51 3.62
N LEU A 103 -9.27 -1.02 4.51
CA LEU A 103 -8.57 -1.85 5.50
C LEU A 103 -9.54 -2.52 6.49
N GLN A 104 -10.63 -1.86 6.87
CA GLN A 104 -11.70 -2.48 7.66
C GLN A 104 -12.41 -3.61 6.91
N ILE A 105 -12.65 -3.44 5.60
CA ILE A 105 -13.22 -4.50 4.76
C ILE A 105 -12.28 -5.70 4.71
N PHE A 106 -10.97 -5.48 4.54
CA PHE A 106 -9.98 -6.55 4.57
C PHE A 106 -9.88 -7.21 5.95
N ALA A 107 -9.98 -6.45 7.04
CA ALA A 107 -10.00 -6.99 8.39
C ALA A 107 -11.24 -7.89 8.66
N GLY A 108 -12.37 -7.59 8.02
CA GLY A 108 -13.59 -8.38 8.11
C GLY A 108 -13.61 -9.64 7.23
N ASP A 109 -12.60 -9.82 6.36
CA ASP A 109 -12.49 -11.04 5.54
C ASP A 109 -12.14 -12.24 6.42
N LEU A 110 -13.07 -13.19 6.52
CA LEU A 110 -12.92 -14.42 7.31
C LEU A 110 -11.75 -15.30 6.85
N THR A 111 -11.24 -15.08 5.64
CA THR A 111 -10.16 -15.89 5.06
C THR A 111 -8.76 -15.37 5.37
N SER A 112 -8.60 -14.07 5.66
CA SER A 112 -7.29 -13.49 6.01
C SER A 112 -7.40 -12.15 6.74
N SER A 113 -7.20 -12.15 8.06
CA SER A 113 -7.17 -10.95 8.90
C SER A 113 -5.83 -10.20 8.87
N THR A 114 -4.84 -10.70 8.11
CA THR A 114 -3.48 -10.15 8.05
C THR A 114 -2.99 -9.97 6.62
N VAL A 115 -1.98 -9.12 6.45
CA VAL A 115 -1.15 -9.00 5.26
C VAL A 115 0.26 -9.49 5.55
N VAL A 116 0.89 -10.17 4.58
CA VAL A 116 2.30 -10.57 4.67
C VAL A 116 3.10 -9.85 3.59
N VAL A 117 4.16 -9.16 3.99
CA VAL A 117 5.07 -8.45 3.09
C VAL A 117 6.43 -9.12 3.13
N GLN A 118 6.89 -9.59 1.97
CA GLN A 118 8.18 -10.25 1.82
C GLN A 118 9.35 -9.28 2.07
N PRO A 119 10.56 -9.78 2.41
CA PRO A 119 11.75 -8.95 2.51
C PRO A 119 11.96 -8.11 1.24
N SER A 120 12.40 -6.86 1.40
CA SER A 120 12.59 -5.91 0.29
C SER A 120 11.33 -5.70 -0.56
N HIS A 121 10.13 -5.89 0.01
CA HIS A 121 8.87 -5.56 -0.64
C HIS A 121 8.13 -4.48 0.13
N LEU A 122 7.18 -3.88 -0.56
CA LEU A 122 6.21 -2.94 0.00
C LEU A 122 4.82 -3.33 -0.51
N THR A 123 3.84 -3.32 0.39
CA THR A 123 2.42 -3.36 0.02
C THR A 123 1.79 -2.01 0.32
N SER A 124 0.95 -1.52 -0.57
CA SER A 124 0.24 -0.26 -0.40
C SER A 124 -1.23 -0.36 -0.69
N LEU A 125 -1.93 0.69 -0.29
CA LEU A 125 -3.30 1.01 -0.65
C LEU A 125 -3.34 2.49 -1.02
N SER A 126 -3.80 2.83 -2.22
CA SER A 126 -3.93 4.22 -2.67
C SER A 126 -5.37 4.56 -3.07
N SER A 127 -5.78 5.80 -2.81
CA SER A 127 -7.06 6.38 -3.19
C SER A 127 -6.91 7.89 -3.32
N GLY A 128 -7.34 8.46 -4.45
CA GLY A 128 -7.24 9.91 -4.68
C GLY A 128 -5.80 10.40 -4.55
N THR A 129 -5.55 11.26 -3.56
CA THR A 129 -4.24 11.83 -3.22
C THR A 129 -3.51 11.08 -2.12
N CYS A 130 -4.12 10.09 -1.47
CA CYS A 130 -3.53 9.40 -0.32
C CYS A 130 -3.03 8.01 -0.67
N GLU A 131 -1.94 7.60 -0.01
CA GLU A 131 -1.45 6.24 0.01
C GLU A 131 -1.04 5.85 1.43
N PHE A 132 -1.48 4.66 1.87
CA PHE A 132 -0.87 3.96 3.00
C PHE A 132 0.02 2.85 2.47
N PHE A 133 1.17 2.61 3.11
CA PHE A 133 2.05 1.51 2.74
C PHE A 133 2.66 0.83 3.96
N LEU A 134 2.94 -0.47 3.82
CA LEU A 134 3.76 -1.25 4.72
C LEU A 134 5.01 -1.67 3.94
N GLN A 135 6.17 -1.22 4.40
CA GLN A 135 7.47 -1.56 3.85
C GLN A 135 8.20 -2.54 4.77
N ASN A 136 8.74 -3.61 4.19
CA ASN A 136 9.63 -4.53 4.88
C ASN A 136 11.08 -4.28 4.48
N THR A 137 11.84 -3.66 5.38
CA THR A 137 13.29 -3.40 5.26
C THR A 137 14.13 -4.49 5.94
N GLY A 138 13.47 -5.45 6.61
CA GLY A 138 14.09 -6.59 7.26
C GLY A 138 14.42 -7.74 6.30
N LYS A 139 15.00 -8.80 6.87
CA LYS A 139 15.40 -10.02 6.14
C LYS A 139 14.34 -11.12 6.17
N ALA A 140 13.39 -11.05 7.10
CA ALA A 140 12.30 -12.01 7.26
C ALA A 140 10.99 -11.41 6.76
N PRO A 141 10.02 -12.22 6.29
CA PRO A 141 8.68 -11.73 5.99
C PRO A 141 8.06 -11.06 7.21
N VAL A 142 7.29 -9.99 6.99
CA VAL A 142 6.58 -9.27 8.04
C VAL A 142 5.09 -9.50 7.86
N GLN A 143 4.40 -9.85 8.94
CA GLN A 143 2.96 -10.02 8.98
C GLN A 143 2.33 -8.92 9.83
N GLU A 144 1.37 -8.20 9.27
CA GLU A 144 0.64 -7.14 9.95
C GLU A 144 -0.87 -7.39 9.89
N CYS A 145 -1.57 -7.04 10.96
CA CYS A 145 -3.02 -7.12 11.02
C CYS A 145 -3.62 -5.93 10.26
N TRP A 146 -4.67 -6.15 9.46
CA TRP A 146 -5.26 -5.07 8.66
C TRP A 146 -5.74 -3.88 9.51
N THR A 147 -6.25 -4.16 10.72
CA THR A 147 -6.64 -3.14 11.70
C THR A 147 -5.45 -2.30 12.17
N ASP A 148 -4.30 -2.93 12.37
CA ASP A 148 -3.10 -2.27 12.87
C ASP A 148 -2.43 -1.49 11.75
N PHE A 149 -2.46 -2.01 10.51
CA PHE A 149 -2.02 -1.27 9.34
C PHE A 149 -2.82 0.04 9.18
N SER A 150 -4.14 0.00 9.37
CA SER A 150 -4.98 1.21 9.36
C SER A 150 -4.61 2.17 10.50
N THR A 151 -4.33 1.64 11.68
CA THR A 151 -3.97 2.42 12.86
C THR A 151 -2.61 3.08 12.68
N HIS A 152 -1.59 2.33 12.29
CA HIS A 152 -0.24 2.79 12.02
C HIS A 152 -0.19 3.83 10.91
N GLY A 153 -0.90 3.61 9.79
CA GLY A 153 -1.00 4.60 8.71
C GLY A 153 -1.65 5.91 9.18
N THR A 154 -2.72 5.80 9.97
CA THR A 154 -3.41 6.96 10.55
C THR A 154 -2.53 7.72 11.54
N VAL A 155 -1.83 7.02 12.43
CA VAL A 155 -0.91 7.62 13.42
C VAL A 155 0.28 8.29 12.72
N ALA A 156 0.83 7.66 11.68
CA ALA A 156 1.89 8.22 10.86
C ALA A 156 1.46 9.54 10.21
N GLY A 157 0.30 9.56 9.53
CA GLY A 157 -0.24 10.78 8.92
C GLY A 157 -0.60 11.84 9.96
N ALA A 158 -1.26 11.46 11.05
CA ALA A 158 -1.68 12.38 12.12
C ALA A 158 -0.50 13.09 12.81
N ALA A 159 0.71 12.53 12.80
CA ALA A 159 1.89 13.19 13.34
C ALA A 159 2.45 14.29 12.42
N CYS A 160 2.18 14.21 11.12
CA CYS A 160 2.91 14.98 10.10
C CYS A 160 2.03 15.88 9.24
N PHE A 161 0.74 15.60 9.17
CA PHE A 161 -0.23 16.37 8.38
C PHE A 161 -0.85 17.51 9.21
N PRO A 162 -1.48 18.51 8.57
CA PRO A 162 -2.25 19.51 9.26
C PRO A 162 -3.23 18.88 10.26
N PRO A 163 -3.39 19.45 11.46
CA PRO A 163 -2.98 20.80 11.85
C PRO A 163 -1.54 20.95 12.39
N ASN A 164 -0.71 19.91 12.40
CA ASN A 164 0.66 20.00 12.92
C ASN A 164 1.55 20.89 12.05
N GLN A 165 2.47 21.64 12.69
CA GLN A 165 3.42 22.50 12.01
C GLN A 165 4.87 22.23 12.46
N PRO A 166 5.85 22.22 11.52
CA PRO A 166 5.66 22.26 10.08
C PRO A 166 4.94 20.98 9.57
N PHE A 167 4.13 21.11 8.53
CA PHE A 167 3.48 19.94 7.91
C PHE A 167 4.39 19.32 6.86
N PHE A 168 4.19 18.03 6.62
CA PHE A 168 4.99 17.23 5.70
C PHE A 168 4.08 16.37 4.81
N PRO A 169 4.49 16.05 3.57
CA PRO A 169 3.74 15.20 2.65
C PRO A 169 3.75 13.72 3.05
N GLU A 170 4.63 13.31 3.96
CA GLU A 170 4.81 11.94 4.42
C GLU A 170 4.97 11.88 5.93
N GLY A 171 4.24 10.93 6.52
CA GLY A 171 4.47 10.43 7.87
C GLY A 171 4.84 8.96 7.84
N LEU A 172 5.75 8.57 8.73
CA LEU A 172 6.21 7.20 8.92
C LEU A 172 5.96 6.77 10.36
N CYS A 173 5.63 5.50 10.53
CA CYS A 173 5.48 4.77 11.79
C CYS A 173 6.45 3.59 11.71
N THR A 174 7.62 3.76 12.32
CA THR A 174 8.75 2.81 12.20
C THR A 174 8.83 1.92 13.43
N GLY A 175 8.92 0.60 13.23
CA GLY A 175 9.09 -0.34 14.32
C GLY A 175 10.41 -0.14 15.07
N ALA A 176 10.47 -0.54 16.34
CA ALA A 176 11.64 -0.30 17.20
C ALA A 176 12.98 -0.83 16.64
N ALA A 177 12.95 -1.93 15.88
CA ALA A 177 14.12 -2.51 15.24
C ALA A 177 14.46 -1.89 13.86
N GLY A 178 13.63 -0.98 13.34
CA GLY A 178 13.80 -0.37 12.02
C GLY A 178 13.66 -1.34 10.84
N THR A 179 13.13 -2.54 11.06
CA THR A 179 12.98 -3.61 10.06
C THR A 179 11.66 -3.58 9.31
N TRP A 180 10.76 -2.68 9.70
CA TRP A 180 9.51 -2.40 9.02
C TRP A 180 9.09 -0.96 9.28
N ALA A 181 8.34 -0.40 8.36
CA ALA A 181 7.71 0.90 8.50
C ALA A 181 6.33 0.89 7.83
N VAL A 182 5.36 1.49 8.51
CA VAL A 182 4.09 1.85 7.89
C VAL A 182 4.10 3.33 7.61
N GLY A 183 3.74 3.74 6.41
CA GLY A 183 3.69 5.15 6.03
C GLY A 183 2.30 5.59 5.59
N SER A 184 2.06 6.89 5.75
CA SER A 184 0.99 7.61 5.07
C SER A 184 1.61 8.74 4.28
N THR A 185 1.25 8.84 3.00
CA THR A 185 1.88 9.78 2.09
C THR A 185 0.89 10.29 1.05
N HIS A 186 1.23 11.41 0.42
CA HIS A 186 0.70 11.77 -0.88
C HIS A 186 1.06 10.69 -1.93
N SER A 187 0.07 10.25 -2.71
CA SER A 187 0.21 9.28 -3.82
C SER A 187 0.60 9.91 -5.14
#